data_AF-A0A958C5A3-F1
#
_entry.id   AF-A0A958C5A3-F1
#
_cell.length_a   1.000
_cell.length_b   1.000
_cell.length_c   1.000
_cell.angle_alpha   90.00
_cell.angle_beta   90.00
_cell.angle_gamma   90.00
#
_symmetry.space_group_name_H-M   'P 1'
#
loop_
_entity.id
_entity.type
_entity.pdbx_description
1 polymer ?
#
loop_
_entity_poly.entity_id
_entity_poly.type
_entity_poly.pdbx_seq_one_letter_code
_entity_poly.pdbx_strand_id
1 'polypeptide(L)'
;MRTRLNARSWLRFFIGLLIIVTLVRPSFASALQVQSAPTPEYAPNRLFVSFRVSTPSAARQQALDLIHGEVIKEYALAPDVTLVQLDNKGGIDVPAAQAILENDPAVNYAEPDYWITPLDMITDDPRLGEMWGLANANVPSAWEHHTGTVDMVVAVIDMGADYNHPDLVNNIWINPDEIAGNGIDDDGNGYVDDIRGYDFYYHDNDPMDAGTHGTHVAGTICAEGNNGIGVVGMLWHCQIMVLQFMGPTGGFTSGAMDALSYAVDKGVRVSNNSWGTNSFSTPLYTMIQNAQSIGHVYVAAAGNNGRDTDLVPLYPASFNLDNIISVGSIRSNETPAG
;
A
#
# COMPACT_ATOMS: atom_id res chain seq x y z
N MET A 1 62.49 57.04 33.43
CA MET A 1 63.65 56.24 33.02
C MET A 1 63.28 55.54 31.69
N ARG A 2 64.15 55.66 30.68
CA ARG A 2 64.13 55.06 29.32
C ARG A 2 63.74 53.55 29.34
N THR A 3 63.24 52.82 28.34
CA THR A 3 63.06 52.96 26.87
C THR A 3 62.25 51.74 26.36
N ARG A 4 61.70 51.84 25.14
CA ARG A 4 61.01 50.82 24.31
C ARG A 4 61.89 49.60 23.93
N LEU A 5 61.24 48.54 23.39
CA LEU A 5 61.59 47.67 22.22
C LEU A 5 61.21 46.18 22.51
N ASN A 6 60.27 45.57 21.78
CA ASN A 6 60.30 44.98 20.43
C ASN A 6 60.93 43.57 20.33
N ALA A 7 60.14 42.69 19.71
CA ALA A 7 60.50 41.81 18.60
C ALA A 7 61.24 40.46 18.84
N ARG A 8 60.59 39.43 18.27
CA ARG A 8 61.11 38.38 17.38
C ARG A 8 61.73 37.09 17.97
N SER A 9 61.02 36.00 17.62
CA SER A 9 61.49 34.74 17.02
C SER A 9 62.60 33.94 17.69
N TRP A 10 62.29 32.72 18.11
CA TRP A 10 63.17 31.57 17.88
C TRP A 10 62.37 30.32 17.52
N LEU A 11 62.68 29.83 16.33
CA LEU A 11 62.31 28.57 15.71
C LEU A 11 62.97 27.41 16.48
N ARG A 12 62.22 26.35 16.83
CA ARG A 12 62.78 25.01 17.07
C ARG A 12 61.88 23.95 16.44
N PHE A 13 62.45 23.27 15.47
CA PHE A 13 61.93 22.10 14.76
C PHE A 13 61.64 20.95 15.74
N PHE A 14 60.46 20.33 15.61
CA PHE A 14 60.24 18.94 16.00
C PHE A 14 59.57 18.23 14.82
N ILE A 15 60.31 17.31 14.20
CA ILE A 15 59.81 16.36 13.21
C ILE A 15 59.18 15.21 13.99
N GLY A 16 57.86 15.10 13.95
CA GLY A 16 57.09 14.00 14.49
C GLY A 16 56.39 13.25 13.35
N LEU A 17 56.91 12.06 13.07
CA LEU A 17 56.42 11.09 12.08
C LEU A 17 54.99 10.64 12.45
N LEU A 18 53.97 11.01 11.67
CA LEU A 18 52.61 10.49 11.83
C LEU A 18 52.42 9.28 10.91
N ILE A 19 52.38 8.09 11.50
CA ILE A 19 52.10 6.83 10.82
C ILE A 19 50.59 6.76 10.55
N ILE A 20 50.19 6.78 9.27
CA ILE A 20 48.83 6.48 8.83
C ILE A 20 48.69 4.95 8.83
N VAL A 21 47.97 4.40 9.80
CA VAL A 21 47.51 3.01 9.78
C VAL A 21 46.17 2.98 9.04
N THR A 22 46.18 2.59 7.76
CA THR A 22 44.97 2.25 7.01
C THR A 22 44.43 0.92 7.52
N LEU A 23 43.35 0.96 8.29
CA LEU A 23 42.53 -0.22 8.63
C LEU A 23 41.82 -0.71 7.36
N VAL A 24 42.37 -1.74 6.73
CA VAL A 24 41.65 -2.51 5.70
C VAL A 24 40.54 -3.29 6.40
N ARG A 25 39.28 -2.87 6.21
CA ARG A 25 38.12 -3.67 6.62
C ARG A 25 38.00 -4.87 5.68
N PRO A 26 37.92 -6.12 6.19
CA PRO A 26 37.63 -7.26 5.32
C PRO A 26 36.23 -7.07 4.73
N SER A 27 36.16 -7.06 3.40
CA SER A 27 34.89 -7.08 2.68
C SER A 27 34.29 -8.46 2.83
N PHE A 28 33.20 -8.57 3.60
CA PHE A 28 32.34 -9.74 3.53
C PHE A 28 31.55 -9.64 2.24
N ALA A 29 32.07 -10.27 1.18
CA ALA A 29 31.26 -10.59 0.02
C ALA A 29 30.27 -11.68 0.45
N SER A 30 29.04 -11.29 0.76
CA SER A 30 27.93 -12.24 0.87
C SER A 30 27.77 -12.89 -0.49
N ALA A 31 28.08 -14.19 -0.56
CA ALA A 31 27.75 -14.99 -1.73
C ALA A 31 26.23 -14.99 -1.87
N LEU A 32 25.71 -14.30 -2.89
CA LEU A 32 24.36 -14.52 -3.39
C LEU A 32 24.26 -16.01 -3.72
N GLN A 33 23.55 -16.77 -2.88
CA GLN A 33 23.07 -18.07 -3.28
C GLN A 33 22.07 -17.82 -4.41
N VAL A 34 22.48 -18.13 -5.63
CA VAL A 34 21.55 -18.24 -6.75
C VAL A 34 20.66 -19.42 -6.42
N GLN A 35 19.48 -19.15 -5.89
CA GLN A 35 18.42 -20.12 -5.75
C GLN A 35 18.10 -20.61 -7.18
N SER A 36 18.32 -21.90 -7.43
CA SER A 36 17.97 -22.50 -8.71
C SER A 36 16.50 -22.20 -8.99
N ALA A 37 16.20 -21.70 -10.18
CA ALA A 37 14.82 -21.47 -10.59
C ALA A 37 13.98 -22.74 -10.32
N PRO A 38 12.78 -22.61 -9.73
CA PRO A 38 11.92 -23.76 -9.50
C PRO A 38 11.70 -24.49 -10.83
N THR A 39 11.75 -25.83 -10.79
CA THR A 39 11.41 -26.65 -11.96
C THR A 39 9.96 -26.35 -12.32
N PRO A 40 9.63 -25.94 -13.57
CA PRO A 40 8.26 -25.66 -13.96
C PRO A 40 7.38 -26.89 -13.74
N GLU A 41 6.23 -26.70 -13.09
CA GLU A 41 5.23 -27.75 -12.92
C GLU A 41 4.41 -27.89 -14.21
N TYR A 42 4.08 -29.12 -14.61
CA TYR A 42 3.32 -29.42 -15.84
C TYR A 42 2.45 -30.66 -15.67
N ALA A 43 1.43 -30.81 -16.53
CA ALA A 43 0.58 -31.99 -16.54
C ALA A 43 1.40 -33.25 -16.90
N PRO A 44 1.34 -34.33 -16.10
CA PRO A 44 2.27 -35.46 -16.20
C PRO A 44 2.17 -36.27 -17.51
N ASN A 45 1.10 -36.07 -18.28
CA ASN A 45 0.82 -36.81 -19.51
C ASN A 45 0.29 -35.92 -20.64
N ARG A 46 0.52 -34.61 -20.60
CA ARG A 46 0.08 -33.69 -21.67
C ARG A 46 1.18 -32.76 -22.13
N LEU A 47 1.15 -32.49 -23.43
CA LEU A 47 2.04 -31.55 -24.10
C LEU A 47 1.32 -30.89 -25.27
N PHE A 48 1.76 -29.69 -25.62
CA PHE A 48 1.41 -29.02 -26.86
C PHE A 48 2.39 -29.41 -27.95
N VAL A 49 1.88 -29.63 -29.17
CA VAL A 49 2.69 -29.89 -30.36
C VAL A 49 2.29 -28.89 -31.44
N SER A 50 3.25 -28.11 -31.94
CA SER A 50 3.06 -27.28 -33.13
C SER A 50 3.62 -28.01 -34.35
N PHE A 51 2.78 -28.20 -35.38
CA PHE A 51 3.21 -28.80 -36.64
C PHE A 51 3.56 -27.75 -37.68
N ARG A 52 4.58 -28.01 -38.50
CA ARG A 52 4.89 -27.15 -39.65
C ARG A 52 3.69 -27.09 -40.60
N VAL A 53 3.37 -25.90 -41.11
CA VAL A 53 2.21 -25.64 -41.98
C VAL A 53 2.18 -26.58 -43.19
N SER A 54 3.34 -26.92 -43.75
CA SER A 54 3.47 -27.81 -44.91
C SER A 54 3.42 -29.30 -44.59
N THR A 55 3.37 -29.70 -43.30
CA THR A 55 3.37 -31.10 -42.88
C THR A 55 2.04 -31.78 -43.25
N PRO A 56 2.05 -32.85 -44.08
CA PRO A 56 0.86 -33.63 -44.39
C PRO A 56 0.27 -34.32 -43.15
N SER A 57 -1.04 -34.54 -43.12
CA SER A 57 -1.73 -35.21 -42.00
C SER A 57 -1.13 -36.56 -41.63
N ALA A 58 -0.68 -37.35 -42.62
CA ALA A 58 -0.02 -38.62 -42.38
C ALA A 58 1.31 -38.49 -41.60
N ALA A 59 2.10 -37.44 -41.88
CA ALA A 59 3.35 -37.19 -41.16
C ALA A 59 3.08 -36.66 -39.74
N ARG A 60 2.02 -35.86 -39.56
CA ARG A 60 1.57 -35.46 -38.21
C ARG A 60 1.18 -36.67 -37.38
N GLN A 61 0.40 -37.59 -37.96
CA GLN A 61 0.01 -38.82 -37.28
C GLN A 61 1.21 -39.70 -36.93
N GLN A 62 2.18 -39.85 -37.84
CA GLN A 62 3.41 -40.60 -37.55
C GLN A 62 4.18 -40.02 -36.35
N ALA A 63 4.31 -38.69 -36.26
CA ALA A 63 4.96 -38.05 -35.12
C ALA A 63 4.22 -38.32 -33.80
N LEU A 64 2.88 -38.30 -33.81
CA LEU A 64 2.07 -38.63 -32.63
C LEU A 64 2.15 -40.11 -32.25
N ASP A 65 2.21 -41.01 -33.24
CA ASP A 65 2.34 -42.44 -33.01
C ASP A 65 3.68 -42.79 -32.31
N LEU A 66 4.77 -42.05 -32.60
CA LEU A 66 6.09 -42.24 -31.96
C LEU A 66 6.06 -42.02 -30.45
N ILE A 67 5.16 -41.15 -29.98
CA ILE A 67 5.03 -40.81 -28.56
C ILE A 67 3.81 -41.47 -27.90
N HIS A 68 3.07 -42.32 -28.62
CA HIS A 68 1.78 -42.85 -28.17
C HIS A 68 0.79 -41.74 -27.75
N GLY A 69 0.77 -40.65 -28.52
CA GLY A 69 -0.01 -39.45 -28.26
C GLY A 69 -1.35 -39.45 -28.97
N GLU A 70 -2.41 -39.05 -28.27
CA GLU A 70 -3.74 -38.80 -28.82
C GLU A 70 -4.04 -37.30 -28.85
N VAL A 71 -4.57 -36.80 -29.96
CA VAL A 71 -5.05 -35.42 -30.04
C VAL A 71 -6.30 -35.26 -29.18
N ILE A 72 -6.24 -34.39 -28.18
CA ILE A 72 -7.40 -34.10 -27.32
C ILE A 72 -8.03 -32.74 -27.62
N LYS A 73 -7.29 -31.80 -28.21
CA LYS A 73 -7.83 -30.49 -28.58
C LYS A 73 -6.99 -29.78 -29.64
N GLU A 74 -7.66 -29.14 -30.59
CA GLU A 74 -7.09 -28.14 -31.51
C GLU A 74 -7.60 -26.75 -31.15
N TYR A 75 -6.80 -25.71 -31.44
CA TYR A 75 -7.12 -24.33 -31.06
C TYR A 75 -7.41 -23.47 -32.28
N ALA A 76 -8.62 -22.93 -32.39
CA ALA A 76 -9.00 -22.09 -33.54
C ALA A 76 -8.13 -20.82 -33.68
N LEU A 77 -7.66 -20.25 -32.57
CA LEU A 77 -6.78 -19.07 -32.56
C LEU A 77 -5.30 -19.41 -32.79
N ALA A 78 -4.91 -20.68 -32.66
CA ALA A 78 -3.56 -21.18 -32.87
C ALA A 78 -3.64 -22.50 -33.66
N PRO A 79 -3.98 -22.45 -34.96
CA PRO A 79 -4.40 -23.62 -35.73
C PRO A 79 -3.27 -24.61 -36.03
N ASP A 80 -2.02 -24.22 -35.80
CA ASP A 80 -0.85 -25.09 -35.89
C ASP A 80 -0.57 -25.84 -34.57
N VAL A 81 -1.19 -25.42 -33.45
CA VAL A 81 -0.99 -25.98 -32.12
C VAL A 81 -2.08 -26.98 -31.77
N THR A 82 -1.66 -28.15 -31.32
CA THR A 82 -2.54 -29.23 -30.87
C THR A 82 -2.15 -29.65 -29.46
N LEU A 83 -3.14 -29.82 -28.57
CA LEU A 83 -2.94 -30.44 -27.27
C LEU A 83 -3.03 -31.96 -27.42
N VAL A 84 -2.00 -32.64 -26.95
CA VAL A 84 -1.83 -34.09 -27.05
C VAL A 84 -1.78 -34.70 -25.65
N GLN A 85 -2.44 -35.84 -25.48
CA GLN A 85 -2.38 -36.65 -24.26
C GLN A 85 -1.64 -37.95 -24.53
N LEU A 86 -0.66 -38.27 -23.70
CA LEU A 86 0.05 -39.55 -23.73
C LEU A 86 -0.84 -40.64 -23.13
N ASP A 87 -0.91 -41.81 -23.78
CA ASP A 87 -1.77 -42.91 -23.36
C ASP A 87 -1.27 -43.69 -22.11
N ASN A 88 -0.11 -43.29 -21.58
CA ASN A 88 0.62 -43.91 -20.45
C ASN A 88 0.97 -45.40 -20.63
N LYS A 89 0.71 -46.00 -21.81
CA LYS A 89 0.99 -47.43 -22.08
C LYS A 89 2.39 -47.66 -22.64
N GLY A 90 2.96 -46.64 -23.30
CA GLY A 90 4.31 -46.70 -23.87
C GLY A 90 5.46 -46.49 -22.87
N GLY A 91 5.17 -46.09 -21.62
CA GLY A 91 6.20 -45.71 -20.64
C GLY A 91 6.98 -44.45 -21.00
N ILE A 92 6.50 -43.67 -21.98
CA ILE A 92 7.07 -42.39 -22.39
C ILE A 92 6.45 -41.30 -21.51
N ASP A 93 7.29 -40.54 -20.81
CA ASP A 93 6.88 -39.36 -20.07
C ASP A 93 6.95 -38.09 -20.95
N VAL A 94 6.42 -36.98 -20.46
CA VAL A 94 6.38 -35.70 -21.20
C VAL A 94 7.78 -35.25 -21.65
N PRO A 95 8.84 -35.27 -20.82
CA PRO A 95 10.20 -34.95 -21.26
C PRO A 95 10.72 -35.83 -22.39
N ALA A 96 10.49 -37.15 -22.33
CA ALA A 96 10.90 -38.07 -23.39
C ALA A 96 10.10 -37.82 -24.68
N ALA A 97 8.79 -37.60 -24.58
CA ALA A 97 7.94 -37.27 -25.72
C ALA A 97 8.37 -35.97 -26.41
N GLN A 98 8.68 -34.93 -25.62
CA GLN A 98 9.22 -33.68 -26.11
C GLN A 98 10.54 -33.90 -26.88
N ALA A 99 11.50 -34.63 -26.30
CA ALA A 99 12.79 -34.88 -26.95
C ALA A 99 12.66 -35.67 -28.27
N ILE A 100 11.70 -36.59 -28.37
CA ILE A 100 11.40 -37.31 -29.61
C ILE A 100 10.85 -36.35 -30.67
N LEU A 101 9.85 -35.54 -30.31
CA LEU A 101 9.17 -34.63 -31.23
C LEU A 101 10.05 -33.46 -31.69
N GLU A 102 10.95 -32.95 -30.84
CA GLU A 102 11.89 -31.88 -31.20
C GLU A 102 12.83 -32.27 -32.34
N ASN A 103 13.07 -33.58 -32.53
CA ASN A 103 13.89 -34.10 -33.62
C ASN A 103 13.06 -34.49 -34.87
N ASP A 104 11.73 -34.39 -34.81
CA ASP A 104 10.85 -34.78 -35.91
C ASP A 104 10.72 -33.64 -36.94
N PRO A 105 10.99 -33.89 -38.24
CA PRO A 105 10.89 -32.85 -39.27
C PRO A 105 9.46 -32.30 -39.46
N ALA A 106 8.43 -32.99 -39.00
CA ALA A 106 7.03 -32.56 -39.03
C ALA A 106 6.72 -31.46 -38.01
N VAL A 107 7.51 -31.36 -36.94
CA VAL A 107 7.23 -30.57 -35.74
C VAL A 107 8.05 -29.27 -35.76
N ASN A 108 7.43 -28.17 -35.37
CA ASN A 108 8.10 -26.90 -35.08
C ASN A 108 8.67 -26.91 -33.67
N TYR A 109 7.82 -27.23 -32.69
CA TYR A 109 8.15 -27.37 -31.29
C TYR A 109 7.15 -28.31 -30.61
N ALA A 110 7.58 -28.88 -29.49
CA ALA A 110 6.73 -29.59 -28.54
C ALA A 110 7.08 -29.10 -27.14
N GLU A 111 6.08 -28.79 -26.32
CA GLU A 111 6.28 -28.23 -24.98
C GLU A 111 5.29 -28.83 -23.98
N PRO A 112 5.66 -29.06 -22.71
CA PRO A 112 4.74 -29.51 -21.68
C PRO A 112 3.54 -28.58 -21.54
N ASP A 113 2.39 -29.15 -21.12
CA ASP A 113 1.25 -28.36 -20.68
C ASP A 113 1.50 -27.85 -19.26
N TYR A 114 2.13 -26.67 -19.15
CA TYR A 114 2.57 -26.08 -17.89
C TYR A 114 1.40 -25.70 -16.98
N TRP A 115 1.61 -25.90 -15.68
CA TRP A 115 0.73 -25.41 -14.64
C TRP A 115 0.87 -23.89 -14.55
N ILE A 116 -0.25 -23.18 -14.73
CA ILE A 116 -0.32 -21.72 -14.61
C ILE A 116 -0.89 -21.40 -13.24
N THR A 117 -0.12 -20.70 -12.40
CA THR A 117 -0.61 -20.15 -11.13
C THR A 117 -1.13 -18.72 -11.33
N PRO A 118 -2.07 -18.26 -10.47
CA PRO A 118 -2.36 -16.83 -10.34
C PRO A 118 -1.08 -16.04 -10.05
N LEU A 119 -1.02 -14.79 -10.50
CA LEU A 119 -0.04 -13.84 -9.99
C LEU A 119 -0.57 -13.30 -8.66
N ASP A 120 0.04 -13.70 -7.54
CA ASP A 120 -0.29 -13.10 -6.24
C ASP A 120 0.07 -11.62 -6.30
N MET A 121 -0.90 -10.74 -6.04
CA MET A 121 -0.67 -9.30 -5.95
C MET A 121 0.05 -9.00 -4.63
N ILE A 122 1.36 -9.20 -4.62
CA ILE A 122 2.22 -8.79 -3.52
C ILE A 122 2.76 -7.42 -3.91
N THR A 123 2.44 -6.40 -3.11
CA THR A 123 3.07 -5.09 -3.26
C THR A 123 4.59 -5.19 -3.12
N ASP A 124 5.34 -4.33 -3.82
CA ASP A 124 6.79 -4.20 -3.70
C ASP A 124 7.25 -3.36 -2.49
N ASP A 125 6.31 -2.89 -1.65
CA ASP A 125 6.62 -2.04 -0.49
C ASP A 125 7.50 -2.77 0.55
N PRO A 126 8.70 -2.24 0.86
CA PRO A 126 9.75 -2.98 1.59
C PRO A 126 9.40 -3.31 3.04
N ARG A 127 8.45 -2.60 3.66
CA ARG A 127 8.03 -2.83 5.05
C ARG A 127 6.71 -3.59 5.18
N LEU A 128 6.15 -4.15 4.12
CA LEU A 128 4.93 -4.98 4.20
C LEU A 128 5.03 -6.06 5.29
N GLY A 129 6.20 -6.70 5.42
CA GLY A 129 6.43 -7.74 6.44
C GLY A 129 6.35 -7.26 7.90
N GLU A 130 6.39 -5.95 8.15
CA GLU A 130 6.21 -5.36 9.48
C GLU A 130 4.72 -5.03 9.78
N MET A 131 3.87 -4.98 8.76
CA MET A 131 2.47 -4.55 8.83
C MET A 131 1.54 -5.69 9.24
N TRP A 132 1.80 -6.32 10.40
CA TRP A 132 1.02 -7.46 10.89
C TRP A 132 -0.49 -7.18 10.97
N GLY A 133 -0.88 -5.93 11.21
CA GLY A 133 -2.29 -5.52 11.28
C GLY A 133 -3.03 -5.75 9.96
N LEU A 134 -2.37 -5.52 8.81
CA LEU A 134 -2.94 -5.78 7.50
C LEU A 134 -3.14 -7.29 7.26
N ALA A 135 -2.18 -8.11 7.70
CA ALA A 135 -2.29 -9.56 7.63
C ALA A 135 -3.44 -10.09 8.51
N ASN A 136 -3.53 -9.63 9.76
CA ASN A 136 -4.61 -10.05 10.68
C ASN A 136 -6.00 -9.61 10.18
N ALA A 137 -6.10 -8.46 9.52
CA ALA A 137 -7.34 -8.00 8.89
C ALA A 137 -7.59 -8.62 7.50
N ASN A 138 -6.73 -9.54 7.05
CA ASN A 138 -6.77 -10.20 5.74
C ASN A 138 -6.85 -9.22 4.56
N VAL A 139 -6.18 -8.07 4.67
CA VAL A 139 -6.18 -7.01 3.66
C VAL A 139 -5.52 -7.45 2.35
N PRO A 140 -4.41 -8.23 2.33
CA PRO A 140 -3.83 -8.68 1.06
C PRO A 140 -4.79 -9.47 0.17
N SER A 141 -5.64 -10.32 0.76
CA SER A 141 -6.69 -11.02 -0.02
C SER A 141 -7.73 -10.05 -0.60
N ALA A 142 -7.99 -8.92 0.07
CA ALA A 142 -8.90 -7.90 -0.45
C ALA A 142 -8.30 -7.14 -1.66
N TRP A 143 -6.97 -6.96 -1.69
CA TRP A 143 -6.28 -6.31 -2.80
C TRP A 143 -6.38 -7.08 -4.12
N GLU A 144 -6.54 -8.40 -4.08
CA GLU A 144 -6.85 -9.21 -5.27
C GLU A 144 -8.15 -8.78 -5.96
N HIS A 145 -9.06 -8.14 -5.22
CA HIS A 145 -10.32 -7.63 -5.74
C HIS A 145 -10.29 -6.12 -5.97
N HIS A 146 -9.71 -5.36 -5.05
CA HIS A 146 -9.69 -3.90 -5.11
C HIS A 146 -8.60 -3.33 -4.19
N THR A 147 -7.73 -2.48 -4.73
CA THR A 147 -6.69 -1.76 -3.96
C THR A 147 -7.07 -0.33 -3.61
N GLY A 148 -8.26 0.12 -4.02
CA GLY A 148 -8.71 1.49 -3.86
C GLY A 148 -8.76 2.24 -5.20
N THR A 149 -9.42 3.39 -5.23
CA THR A 149 -9.46 4.30 -6.38
C THR A 149 -9.35 5.74 -5.90
N VAL A 150 -8.84 6.64 -6.74
CA VAL A 150 -8.78 8.08 -6.45
C VAL A 150 -10.15 8.72 -6.17
N ASP A 151 -11.25 8.11 -6.58
CA ASP A 151 -12.61 8.61 -6.25
C ASP A 151 -13.01 8.33 -4.79
N MET A 152 -12.26 7.49 -4.07
CA MET A 152 -12.51 7.20 -2.66
C MET A 152 -11.84 8.24 -1.78
N VAL A 153 -12.61 9.23 -1.35
CA VAL A 153 -12.15 10.25 -0.41
C VAL A 153 -12.46 9.84 1.04
N VAL A 154 -11.45 9.90 1.91
CA VAL A 154 -11.59 9.71 3.37
C VAL A 154 -11.13 10.98 4.07
N ALA A 155 -11.99 11.55 4.91
CA ALA A 155 -11.62 12.68 5.75
C ALA A 155 -10.86 12.21 6.98
N VAL A 156 -9.66 12.72 7.18
CA VAL A 156 -8.87 12.51 8.41
C VAL A 156 -9.02 13.76 9.26
N ILE A 157 -9.88 13.69 10.28
CA ILE A 157 -10.16 14.79 11.22
C ILE A 157 -9.26 14.59 12.44
N ASP A 158 -8.09 15.24 12.43
CA ASP A 158 -6.99 14.95 13.37
C ASP A 158 -6.07 16.17 13.61
N MET A 159 -4.77 15.96 13.82
CA MET A 159 -3.73 16.99 14.05
C MET A 159 -3.07 17.51 12.76
N GLY A 160 -3.67 17.25 11.60
CA GLY A 160 -3.08 17.48 10.28
C GLY A 160 -2.40 16.23 9.71
N ALA A 161 -1.78 16.34 8.55
CA ALA A 161 -0.99 15.27 7.94
C ALA A 161 0.21 15.86 7.18
N ASP A 162 1.35 15.18 7.18
CA ASP A 162 2.46 15.52 6.30
C ASP A 162 2.07 15.18 4.86
N TYR A 163 1.41 16.14 4.22
CA TYR A 163 0.94 16.02 2.86
C TYR A 163 2.08 16.03 1.82
N ASN A 164 3.33 16.23 2.24
CA ASN A 164 4.52 16.08 1.40
C ASN A 164 5.25 14.76 1.65
N HIS A 165 4.74 13.90 2.56
CA HIS A 165 5.40 12.63 2.87
C HIS A 165 5.46 11.77 1.59
N PRO A 166 6.64 11.22 1.22
CA PRO A 166 6.82 10.53 -0.06
C PRO A 166 5.82 9.40 -0.31
N ASP A 167 5.39 8.75 0.77
CA ASP A 167 4.48 7.60 0.77
C ASP A 167 2.98 7.98 0.86
N LEU A 168 2.67 9.28 0.90
CA LEU A 168 1.30 9.79 1.04
C LEU A 168 0.94 10.86 0.02
N VAL A 169 1.91 11.63 -0.47
CA VAL A 169 1.70 12.83 -1.29
C VAL A 169 0.78 12.61 -2.50
N ASN A 170 0.84 11.43 -3.13
CA ASN A 170 0.01 11.09 -4.30
C ASN A 170 -1.44 10.73 -3.92
N ASN A 171 -1.68 10.38 -2.66
CA ASN A 171 -2.98 10.05 -2.10
C ASN A 171 -3.57 11.20 -1.27
N ILE A 172 -2.97 12.40 -1.27
CA ILE A 172 -3.59 13.57 -0.63
C ILE A 172 -4.67 14.14 -1.55
N TRP A 173 -5.86 14.34 -0.98
CA TRP A 173 -6.98 14.96 -1.68
C TRP A 173 -6.62 16.36 -2.15
N ILE A 174 -7.02 16.70 -3.36
CA ILE A 174 -6.91 18.04 -3.92
C ILE A 174 -8.31 18.59 -4.13
N ASN A 175 -8.60 19.78 -3.57
CA ASN A 175 -9.86 20.48 -3.81
C ASN A 175 -9.94 20.85 -5.30
N PRO A 176 -10.83 20.22 -6.09
CA PRO A 176 -10.92 20.48 -7.53
C PRO A 176 -11.52 21.85 -7.84
N ASP A 177 -12.14 22.50 -6.85
CA ASP A 177 -12.83 23.77 -7.01
C ASP A 177 -11.94 24.99 -6.69
N GLU A 178 -10.66 24.77 -6.36
CA GLU A 178 -9.71 25.83 -5.97
C GLU A 178 -8.50 25.97 -6.91
N ILE A 179 -8.00 27.19 -7.04
CA ILE A 179 -6.76 27.51 -7.77
C ILE A 179 -5.65 27.79 -6.77
N ALA A 180 -4.77 26.81 -6.59
CA ALA A 180 -3.67 26.87 -5.63
C ALA A 180 -2.85 28.18 -5.64
N GLY A 181 -2.88 28.88 -4.52
CA GLY A 181 -2.01 29.99 -4.17
C GLY A 181 -2.39 31.32 -4.82
N ASN A 182 -3.66 31.49 -5.20
CA ASN A 182 -4.16 32.74 -5.78
C ASN A 182 -4.66 33.73 -4.71
N GLY A 183 -4.79 33.31 -3.45
CA GLY A 183 -5.28 34.12 -2.33
C GLY A 183 -6.78 34.39 -2.38
N ILE A 184 -7.54 33.57 -3.10
CA ILE A 184 -9.00 33.70 -3.31
C ILE A 184 -9.65 32.42 -2.81
N ASP A 185 -10.86 32.56 -2.25
CA ASP A 185 -11.79 31.46 -2.00
C ASP A 185 -12.60 31.28 -3.30
N ASP A 186 -12.12 30.38 -4.17
CA ASP A 186 -12.63 30.22 -5.53
C ASP A 186 -13.99 29.50 -5.56
N ASP A 187 -14.21 28.63 -4.58
CA ASP A 187 -15.44 27.86 -4.44
C ASP A 187 -16.50 28.53 -3.54
N GLY A 188 -16.11 29.58 -2.80
CA GLY A 188 -16.99 30.38 -1.96
C GLY A 188 -17.42 29.68 -0.67
N ASN A 189 -16.65 28.69 -0.20
CA ASN A 189 -16.94 27.91 1.01
C ASN A 189 -16.51 28.63 2.31
N GLY A 190 -15.79 29.75 2.20
CA GLY A 190 -15.28 30.54 3.31
C GLY A 190 -13.82 30.27 3.69
N TYR A 191 -13.13 29.38 2.97
CA TYR A 191 -11.77 28.93 3.22
C TYR A 191 -10.88 29.18 2.00
N VAL A 192 -10.11 30.27 2.06
CA VAL A 192 -9.20 30.67 0.98
C VAL A 192 -8.11 29.61 0.76
N ASP A 193 -7.89 29.19 -0.49
CA ASP A 193 -6.79 28.30 -0.91
C ASP A 193 -6.74 26.96 -0.12
N ASP A 194 -7.88 26.37 0.22
CA ASP A 194 -8.02 25.11 0.99
C ASP A 194 -7.72 23.84 0.16
N ILE A 195 -6.59 23.86 -0.54
CA ILE A 195 -6.22 22.90 -1.59
C ILE A 195 -6.21 21.44 -1.13
N ARG A 196 -5.95 21.16 0.16
CA ARG A 196 -5.77 19.79 0.68
C ARG A 196 -6.73 19.46 1.83
N GLY A 197 -7.75 20.29 2.00
CA GLY A 197 -8.45 20.48 3.25
C GLY A 197 -7.94 21.72 3.97
N TYR A 198 -8.21 21.82 5.27
CA TYR A 198 -8.08 23.08 6.01
C TYR A 198 -7.64 22.87 7.45
N ASP A 199 -6.96 23.87 8.02
CA ASP A 199 -6.61 23.91 9.43
C ASP A 199 -7.59 24.76 10.25
N PHE A 200 -8.49 24.08 10.95
CA PHE A 200 -9.45 24.66 11.89
C PHE A 200 -8.86 24.99 13.27
N TYR A 201 -7.60 24.64 13.53
CA TYR A 201 -6.88 24.98 14.76
C TYR A 201 -6.17 26.33 14.65
N TYR A 202 -5.35 26.53 13.61
CA TYR A 202 -4.70 27.82 13.36
C TYR A 202 -5.52 28.76 12.47
N HIS A 203 -6.60 28.26 11.86
CA HIS A 203 -7.49 28.99 10.95
C HIS A 203 -6.77 29.50 9.71
N ASP A 204 -6.04 28.59 9.05
CA ASP A 204 -5.35 28.85 7.80
C ASP A 204 -5.44 27.63 6.86
N ASN A 205 -4.86 27.76 5.67
CA ASN A 205 -4.92 26.77 4.61
C ASN A 205 -3.78 25.75 4.65
N ASP A 206 -3.07 25.65 5.78
CA ASP A 206 -1.93 24.76 5.95
C ASP A 206 -2.21 23.66 7.00
N PRO A 207 -2.91 22.57 6.61
CA PRO A 207 -3.18 21.44 7.52
C PRO A 207 -1.97 20.50 7.67
N MET A 208 -0.76 21.04 7.64
CA MET A 208 0.49 20.31 7.87
C MET A 208 0.53 19.79 9.30
N ASP A 209 0.82 18.50 9.47
CA ASP A 209 0.87 17.86 10.78
C ASP A 209 1.84 18.59 11.72
N ALA A 210 1.30 19.15 12.80
CA ALA A 210 2.09 19.79 13.85
C ALA A 210 2.74 18.78 14.82
N GLY A 211 2.42 17.48 14.67
CA GLY A 211 2.95 16.37 15.43
C GLY A 211 3.36 15.21 14.54
N THR A 212 2.73 14.05 14.73
CA THR A 212 2.91 12.84 13.90
C THR A 212 1.67 11.96 13.84
N HIS A 213 0.63 12.27 14.61
CA HIS A 213 -0.49 11.37 14.87
C HIS A 213 -1.38 11.25 13.62
N GLY A 214 -1.77 12.38 13.03
CA GLY A 214 -2.61 12.39 11.85
C GLY A 214 -1.89 11.84 10.62
N THR A 215 -0.58 12.09 10.45
CA THR A 215 0.23 11.43 9.40
C THR A 215 0.24 9.91 9.55
N HIS A 216 0.40 9.40 10.77
CA HIS A 216 0.37 7.96 11.04
C HIS A 216 -1.02 7.35 10.74
N VAL A 217 -2.09 8.05 11.11
CA VAL A 217 -3.47 7.67 10.78
C VAL A 217 -3.69 7.64 9.26
N ALA A 218 -3.31 8.71 8.55
CA ALA A 218 -3.44 8.81 7.10
C ALA A 218 -2.66 7.68 6.39
N GLY A 219 -1.43 7.40 6.82
CA GLY A 219 -0.61 6.30 6.29
C GLY A 219 -1.24 4.93 6.49
N THR A 220 -1.85 4.69 7.65
CA THR A 220 -2.57 3.42 7.92
C THR A 220 -3.74 3.23 6.96
N ILE A 221 -4.47 4.31 6.64
CA ILE A 221 -5.59 4.26 5.71
C ILE A 221 -5.08 4.11 4.27
N CYS A 222 -4.09 4.92 3.88
CA CYS A 222 -3.82 5.19 2.48
C CYS A 222 -2.37 5.57 2.14
N ALA A 223 -1.38 5.01 2.83
CA ALA A 223 -0.02 5.02 2.26
C ALA A 223 -0.05 4.36 0.88
N GLU A 224 0.56 5.01 -0.10
CA GLU A 224 0.56 4.59 -1.49
C GLU A 224 1.19 3.21 -1.60
N GLY A 225 0.43 2.26 -2.13
CA GLY A 225 0.92 0.89 -2.29
C GLY A 225 1.62 0.69 -3.62
N ASN A 226 2.59 -0.21 -3.61
CA ASN A 226 3.34 -0.66 -4.78
C ASN A 226 4.12 0.48 -5.45
N ASN A 227 4.72 1.32 -4.62
CA ASN A 227 5.60 2.43 -5.03
C ASN A 227 7.07 2.15 -4.65
N GLY A 228 7.36 0.99 -4.06
CA GLY A 228 8.70 0.54 -3.67
C GLY A 228 9.30 1.29 -2.49
N ILE A 229 8.51 2.04 -1.71
CA ILE A 229 8.98 2.80 -0.54
C ILE A 229 8.16 2.46 0.70
N GLY A 230 8.72 2.76 1.87
CA GLY A 230 7.93 2.84 3.10
C GLY A 230 7.04 1.63 3.41
N VAL A 231 5.79 1.94 3.71
CA VAL A 231 4.74 1.03 4.17
C VAL A 231 3.61 1.01 3.14
N VAL A 232 2.50 0.34 3.43
CA VAL A 232 1.31 0.36 2.57
C VAL A 232 0.06 0.54 3.41
N GLY A 233 -0.89 1.32 2.90
CA GLY A 233 -2.17 1.55 3.55
C GLY A 233 -3.16 0.41 3.34
N MET A 234 -4.32 0.48 3.99
CA MET A 234 -5.44 -0.40 3.66
C MET A 234 -5.86 -0.26 2.19
N LEU A 235 -5.83 0.97 1.68
CA LEU A 235 -6.06 1.32 0.27
C LEU A 235 -4.74 1.84 -0.32
N TRP A 236 -4.28 1.25 -1.42
CA TRP A 236 -3.10 1.74 -2.15
C TRP A 236 -3.40 3.06 -2.86
N HIS A 237 -4.64 3.22 -3.32
CA HIS A 237 -5.10 4.42 -4.01
C HIS A 237 -6.38 4.93 -3.37
N CYS A 238 -6.33 6.11 -2.81
CA CYS A 238 -7.49 6.84 -2.32
C CYS A 238 -7.12 8.32 -2.22
N GLN A 239 -8.01 9.14 -1.67
CA GLN A 239 -7.73 10.56 -1.41
C GLN A 239 -7.97 10.85 0.08
N ILE A 240 -6.94 11.30 0.78
CA ILE A 240 -6.99 11.74 2.17
C ILE A 240 -7.27 13.24 2.17
N MET A 241 -8.47 13.62 2.61
CA MET A 241 -8.80 15.01 2.92
C MET A 241 -8.30 15.32 4.33
N VAL A 242 -7.35 16.25 4.42
CA VAL A 242 -6.64 16.54 5.67
C VAL A 242 -7.34 17.67 6.41
N LEU A 243 -7.95 17.36 7.55
CA LEU A 243 -8.72 18.33 8.34
C LEU A 243 -8.12 18.42 9.74
N GLN A 244 -7.30 19.43 9.94
CA GLN A 244 -6.66 19.67 11.23
C GLN A 244 -7.61 20.44 12.13
N PHE A 245 -7.82 19.95 13.35
CA PHE A 245 -8.58 20.70 14.37
C PHE A 245 -7.91 20.68 15.76
N MET A 246 -6.82 19.91 15.90
CA MET A 246 -6.04 19.78 17.11
C MET A 246 -4.60 20.21 16.88
N GLY A 247 -4.05 20.96 17.83
CA GLY A 247 -2.62 21.20 17.94
C GLY A 247 -1.96 20.27 18.96
N PRO A 248 -0.69 20.49 19.34
CA PRO A 248 0.10 19.60 20.20
C PRO A 248 -0.51 19.27 21.58
N THR A 249 -1.46 20.07 22.07
CA THR A 249 -2.14 19.88 23.36
C THR A 249 -3.62 19.49 23.22
N GLY A 250 -4.08 19.19 22.01
CA GLY A 250 -5.48 18.90 21.69
C GLY A 250 -6.17 20.04 20.95
N GLY A 251 -7.49 19.96 20.87
CA GLY A 251 -8.35 20.91 20.17
C GLY A 251 -9.73 21.01 20.80
N PHE A 252 -10.58 21.87 20.24
CA PHE A 252 -11.93 22.10 20.74
C PHE A 252 -12.99 21.40 19.89
N THR A 253 -14.12 21.10 20.50
CA THR A 253 -15.26 20.48 19.80
C THR A 253 -15.77 21.32 18.63
N SER A 254 -15.64 22.65 18.68
CA SER A 254 -16.00 23.52 17.55
C SER A 254 -15.17 23.21 16.30
N GLY A 255 -13.85 23.07 16.43
CA GLY A 255 -13.00 22.72 15.28
C GLY A 255 -13.31 21.34 14.71
N ALA A 256 -13.62 20.36 15.58
CA ALA A 256 -14.07 19.03 15.12
C ALA A 256 -15.40 19.10 14.35
N MET A 257 -16.31 19.98 14.78
CA MET A 257 -17.57 20.23 14.09
C MET A 257 -17.32 20.92 12.75
N ASP A 258 -16.50 21.96 12.70
CA ASP A 258 -16.17 22.68 11.46
C ASP A 258 -15.52 21.73 10.43
N ALA A 259 -14.59 20.88 10.86
CA ALA A 259 -13.99 19.83 10.04
C ALA A 259 -15.03 18.82 9.51
N LEU A 260 -15.94 18.34 10.36
CA LEU A 260 -17.01 17.45 9.89
C LEU A 260 -17.93 18.14 8.88
N SER A 261 -18.27 19.43 9.09
CA SER A 261 -19.07 20.20 8.12
C SER A 261 -18.35 20.24 6.79
N TYR A 262 -17.07 20.61 6.80
CA TYR A 262 -16.25 20.72 5.61
C TYR A 262 -16.26 19.42 4.80
N ALA A 263 -15.96 18.29 5.45
CA ALA A 263 -15.99 16.98 4.80
C ALA A 263 -17.35 16.68 4.17
N VAL A 264 -18.42 16.93 4.90
CA VAL A 264 -19.80 16.72 4.47
C VAL A 264 -20.18 17.61 3.28
N ASP A 265 -19.84 18.90 3.34
CA ASP A 265 -20.16 19.90 2.32
C ASP A 265 -19.41 19.60 1.02
N LYS A 266 -18.20 19.05 1.11
CA LYS A 266 -17.42 18.50 0.00
C LYS A 266 -17.88 17.12 -0.47
N GLY A 267 -18.95 16.58 0.10
CA GLY A 267 -19.55 15.31 -0.30
C GLY A 267 -18.80 14.06 0.18
N VAL A 268 -17.82 14.21 1.09
CA VAL A 268 -17.08 13.08 1.67
C VAL A 268 -17.97 12.27 2.59
N ARG A 269 -17.94 10.95 2.41
CA ARG A 269 -18.89 10.02 3.03
C ARG A 269 -18.32 9.22 4.19
N VAL A 270 -17.01 9.27 4.41
CA VAL A 270 -16.34 8.56 5.51
C VAL A 270 -15.34 9.50 6.18
N SER A 271 -15.39 9.56 7.51
CA SER A 271 -14.37 10.23 8.32
C SER A 271 -13.74 9.27 9.32
N ASN A 272 -12.43 9.41 9.51
CA ASN A 272 -11.70 8.78 10.59
C ASN A 272 -11.45 9.80 11.72
N ASN A 273 -11.80 9.41 12.94
CA ASN A 273 -11.77 10.26 14.13
C ASN A 273 -11.03 9.53 15.26
N SER A 274 -9.70 9.62 15.26
CA SER A 274 -8.80 8.94 16.21
C SER A 274 -8.56 9.72 17.50
N TRP A 275 -9.64 10.29 18.06
CA TRP A 275 -9.61 11.15 19.24
C TRP A 275 -10.86 10.95 20.09
N GLY A 276 -10.83 11.44 21.34
CA GLY A 276 -12.01 11.36 22.19
C GLY A 276 -11.92 12.14 23.49
N THR A 277 -13.06 12.29 24.15
CA THR A 277 -13.21 13.00 25.42
C THR A 277 -14.27 12.33 26.29
N ASN A 278 -14.17 12.46 27.62
CA ASN A 278 -15.20 11.97 28.54
C ASN A 278 -16.41 12.94 28.67
N SER A 279 -16.40 14.05 27.95
CA SER A 279 -17.48 15.05 28.01
C SER A 279 -18.49 14.83 26.88
N PHE A 280 -19.77 14.63 27.23
CA PHE A 280 -20.85 14.59 26.24
C PHE A 280 -21.10 16.00 25.68
N SER A 281 -21.16 16.13 24.35
CA SER A 281 -21.47 17.38 23.66
C SER A 281 -22.74 17.22 22.83
N THR A 282 -23.85 17.86 23.25
CA THR A 282 -25.11 17.86 22.51
C THR A 282 -24.97 18.43 21.08
N PRO A 283 -24.20 19.52 20.85
CA PRO A 283 -23.96 20.01 19.49
C PRO A 283 -23.25 18.98 18.60
N LEU A 284 -22.18 18.34 19.10
CA LEU A 284 -21.45 17.33 18.34
C LEU A 284 -22.31 16.10 18.04
N TYR A 285 -23.07 15.61 19.04
CA TYR A 285 -24.03 14.53 18.86
C TYR A 285 -25.04 14.85 17.74
N THR A 286 -25.64 16.05 17.80
CA THR A 286 -26.64 16.50 16.81
C THR A 286 -26.02 16.60 15.42
N MET A 287 -24.78 17.05 15.32
CA MET A 287 -24.10 17.18 14.04
C MET A 287 -23.77 15.83 13.40
N ILE A 288 -23.23 14.88 14.18
CA ILE A 288 -22.97 13.52 13.68
C ILE A 288 -24.28 12.82 13.30
N GLN A 289 -25.35 13.03 14.09
CA GLN A 289 -26.70 12.56 13.76
C GLN A 289 -27.22 13.15 12.44
N ASN A 290 -27.00 14.44 12.19
CA ASN A 290 -27.43 15.06 10.93
C ASN A 290 -26.62 14.53 9.74
N ALA A 291 -25.31 14.27 9.93
CA ALA A 291 -24.47 13.66 8.92
C ALA A 291 -24.93 12.24 8.53
N GLN A 292 -25.67 11.53 9.39
CA GLN A 292 -26.32 10.26 9.04
C GLN A 292 -27.33 10.43 7.89
N SER A 293 -28.06 11.56 7.84
CA SER A 293 -29.13 11.77 6.85
C SER A 293 -28.63 11.87 5.40
N ILE A 294 -27.36 12.26 5.23
CA ILE A 294 -26.64 12.26 3.96
C ILE A 294 -25.78 11.01 3.78
N GLY A 295 -25.89 10.04 4.70
CA GLY A 295 -25.21 8.76 4.71
C GLY A 295 -23.69 8.86 4.91
N HIS A 296 -23.24 9.79 5.76
CA HIS A 296 -21.85 9.86 6.21
C HIS A 296 -21.59 8.84 7.32
N VAL A 297 -20.54 8.04 7.18
CA VAL A 297 -20.05 7.06 8.16
C VAL A 297 -18.95 7.68 9.01
N TYR A 298 -19.15 7.69 10.32
CA TYR A 298 -18.25 8.33 11.28
C TYR A 298 -17.49 7.25 12.06
N VAL A 299 -16.23 6.99 11.69
CA VAL A 299 -15.40 5.98 12.36
C VAL A 299 -14.69 6.63 13.54
N ALA A 300 -14.88 6.09 14.76
CA ALA A 300 -14.39 6.68 16.00
C ALA A 300 -13.62 5.66 16.85
N ALA A 301 -12.48 6.08 17.41
CA ALA A 301 -11.70 5.23 18.31
C ALA A 301 -12.38 5.05 19.67
N ALA A 302 -12.47 3.80 20.17
CA ALA A 302 -13.10 3.48 21.45
C ALA A 302 -12.32 4.00 22.67
N GLY A 303 -11.03 4.32 22.50
CA GLY A 303 -10.14 4.86 23.53
C GLY A 303 -9.03 3.90 23.96
N ASN A 304 -8.04 4.44 24.69
CA ASN A 304 -6.77 3.76 24.96
C ASN A 304 -6.56 3.38 26.44
N ASN A 305 -7.61 3.42 27.25
CA ASN A 305 -7.51 3.29 28.71
C ASN A 305 -8.02 1.94 29.26
N GLY A 306 -8.41 1.00 28.39
CA GLY A 306 -8.97 -0.29 28.76
C GLY A 306 -10.16 -0.22 29.72
N ARG A 307 -11.04 0.77 29.48
CA ARG A 307 -12.22 1.02 30.29
C ARG A 307 -13.45 0.43 29.60
N ASP A 308 -14.36 -0.07 30.41
CA ASP A 308 -15.72 -0.39 29.98
C ASP A 308 -16.46 0.91 29.62
N THR A 309 -16.71 1.11 28.33
CA THR A 309 -17.35 2.31 27.78
C THR A 309 -18.85 2.36 28.07
N ASP A 310 -19.47 1.26 28.49
CA ASP A 310 -20.85 1.26 28.99
C ASP A 310 -20.92 1.90 30.39
N LEU A 311 -19.81 1.89 31.15
CA LEU A 311 -19.71 2.50 32.47
C LEU A 311 -19.06 3.89 32.45
N VAL A 312 -18.00 4.05 31.65
CA VAL A 312 -17.24 5.30 31.54
C VAL A 312 -17.11 5.66 30.05
N PRO A 313 -18.11 6.34 29.48
CA PRO A 313 -18.16 6.58 28.04
C PRO A 313 -17.02 7.49 27.56
N LEU A 314 -16.62 7.28 26.31
CA LEU A 314 -15.72 8.14 25.57
C LEU A 314 -16.41 8.60 24.29
N TYR A 315 -16.56 9.91 24.14
CA TYR A 315 -17.21 10.50 22.98
C TYR A 315 -16.17 10.95 21.97
N PRO A 316 -16.43 10.79 20.65
CA PRO A 316 -17.73 10.48 20.06
C PRO A 316 -18.08 8.98 19.99
N ALA A 317 -17.15 8.05 20.21
CA ALA A 317 -17.36 6.61 20.02
C ALA A 317 -18.55 6.01 20.81
N SER A 318 -18.88 6.56 21.98
CA SER A 318 -20.02 6.14 22.81
C SER A 318 -21.33 6.88 22.49
N PHE A 319 -21.39 7.75 21.48
CA PHE A 319 -22.68 8.29 21.04
C PHE A 319 -23.51 7.17 20.42
N ASN A 320 -24.74 7.02 20.89
CA ASN A 320 -25.67 6.03 20.35
C ASN A 320 -26.31 6.55 19.04
N LEU A 321 -25.59 6.38 17.94
CA LEU A 321 -25.98 6.79 16.58
C LEU A 321 -25.60 5.67 15.60
N ASP A 322 -26.51 5.33 14.67
CA ASP A 322 -26.31 4.19 13.76
C ASP A 322 -25.17 4.40 12.74
N ASN A 323 -24.80 5.65 12.48
CA ASN A 323 -23.72 5.98 11.56
C ASN A 323 -22.33 6.03 12.20
N ILE A 324 -22.21 5.70 13.49
CA ILE A 324 -20.93 5.59 14.17
C ILE A 324 -20.44 4.15 14.17
N ILE A 325 -19.19 3.97 13.75
CA ILE A 325 -18.45 2.71 13.95
C ILE A 325 -17.44 2.95 15.07
N SER A 326 -17.71 2.40 16.25
CA SER A 326 -16.78 2.42 17.38
C SER A 326 -15.74 1.31 17.23
N VAL A 327 -14.46 1.69 17.16
CA VAL A 327 -13.35 0.77 16.85
C VAL A 327 -12.47 0.55 18.08
N GLY A 328 -12.45 -0.68 18.58
CA GLY A 328 -11.49 -1.15 19.58
C GLY A 328 -10.17 -1.59 18.95
N SER A 329 -9.14 -1.79 19.78
CA SER A 329 -7.82 -2.23 19.33
C SER A 329 -7.52 -3.67 19.76
N ILE A 330 -6.85 -4.42 18.89
CA ILE A 330 -6.32 -5.75 19.16
C ILE A 330 -4.79 -5.75 19.10
N ARG A 331 -4.19 -6.76 19.71
CA ARG A 331 -2.76 -7.08 19.63
C ARG A 331 -2.50 -8.02 18.44
N SER A 332 -1.22 -8.24 18.12
CA SER A 332 -0.82 -9.15 17.04
C SER A 332 -1.23 -10.60 17.24
N ASN A 333 -1.46 -11.01 18.48
CA ASN A 333 -2.01 -12.31 18.85
C ASN A 333 -3.56 -12.31 18.94
N GLU A 334 -4.21 -11.32 18.33
CA GLU A 334 -5.68 -11.18 18.22
C GLU A 334 -6.44 -10.98 19.54
N THR A 335 -5.73 -10.83 20.66
CA THR A 335 -6.36 -10.48 21.95
C THR A 335 -6.61 -8.98 22.05
N PRO A 336 -7.63 -8.52 22.79
CA PRO A 336 -7.86 -7.09 23.02
C PRO A 336 -6.62 -6.36 23.56
N ALA A 337 -6.37 -5.14 23.07
CA ALA A 337 -5.22 -4.34 23.47
C ALA A 337 -5.38 -3.68 24.85
N GLY A 338 -6.62 -3.46 25.29
CA GLY A 338 -6.98 -2.90 26.58
C GLY A 338 -8.48 -2.81 26.69
#